data_AF-A0A100HJ77-F1
#
_entry.id   AF-A0A100HJ77-F1
#
_cell.length_a   1.000
_cell.length_b   1.000
_cell.length_c   1.000
_cell.angle_alpha   90.00
_cell.angle_beta   90.00
_cell.angle_gamma   90.00
#
_symmetry.space_group_name_H-M   'P 1'
#
loop_
_entity.id
_entity.type
_entity.pdbx_description
1 polymer ?
#
loop_
_entity_poly.entity_id
_entity_poly.type
_entity_poly.pdbx_seq_one_letter_code
_entity_poly.pdbx_strand_id
1 'polypeptide(L)'
;MTVEPGVLPWLRDDLTRTDAHAPARLTADLHRCARELGWTLIGGLHIDPLTGVRGQSLRPATGGAEVKLLAHTDWPLLAFTDATHPGPTFAPYLNPPGLTAWWLVRGWLVPDAAWLNGTPDRADLDCLPPGTAKGARHLGWTRGDLLFRYW
;
A
#
# COMPACT_ATOMS: atom_id res chain seq x y z
N MET A 1 21.33 14.30 17.80
CA MET A 1 19.92 13.96 17.51
C MET A 1 19.92 13.09 16.28
N THR A 2 19.86 11.78 16.46
CA THR A 2 19.77 10.79 15.39
C THR A 2 18.36 10.89 14.81
N VAL A 3 18.23 11.50 13.65
CA VAL A 3 17.00 11.40 12.86
C VAL A 3 16.94 9.96 12.40
N GLU A 4 15.97 9.18 12.88
CA GLU A 4 15.71 7.84 12.33
C GLU A 4 15.52 7.97 10.82
N PRO A 5 16.37 7.35 9.99
CA PRO A 5 16.22 7.42 8.55
C PRO A 5 14.97 6.62 8.17
N GLY A 6 14.05 7.23 7.42
CA GLY A 6 13.07 6.51 6.60
C GLY A 6 11.62 6.89 6.80
N VAL A 7 11.17 7.30 7.99
CA VAL A 7 9.75 7.59 8.21
C VAL A 7 9.43 9.06 7.94
N LEU A 8 8.57 9.31 6.97
CA LEU A 8 8.02 10.63 6.68
C LEU A 8 7.39 11.24 7.95
N PRO A 9 7.67 12.52 8.27
CA PRO A 9 7.15 13.14 9.49
C PRO A 9 5.63 13.04 9.65
N TRP A 10 4.89 13.13 8.55
CA TRP A 10 3.42 13.04 8.55
C TRP A 10 2.91 11.59 8.76
N LEU A 11 3.71 10.58 8.43
CA LEU A 11 3.36 9.16 8.56
C LEU A 11 3.70 8.61 9.96
N ARG A 12 4.59 9.29 10.68
CA ARG A 12 5.11 8.84 11.97
C ARG A 12 4.01 8.60 12.99
N ASP A 13 3.14 9.58 13.20
CA ASP A 13 2.08 9.48 14.22
C ASP A 13 1.09 8.36 13.88
N ASP A 14 0.80 8.16 12.59
CA ASP A 14 -0.05 7.06 12.14
C ASP A 14 0.60 5.70 12.39
N LEU A 15 1.89 5.55 12.06
CA LEU A 15 2.63 4.31 12.29
C LEU A 15 2.78 3.99 13.78
N THR A 16 2.92 4.98 14.67
CA THR A 16 2.97 4.68 16.11
C THR A 16 1.66 4.08 16.66
N ARG A 17 0.55 4.23 15.94
CA ARG A 17 -0.77 3.67 16.33
C ARG A 17 -1.04 2.30 15.73
N THR A 18 -0.16 1.80 14.86
CA THR A 18 -0.27 0.49 14.24
C THR A 18 0.30 -0.61 15.14
N ASP A 19 -0.06 -1.85 14.84
CA ASP A 19 0.55 -3.02 15.49
C ASP A 19 1.86 -3.38 14.77
N ALA A 20 2.98 -3.18 15.45
CA ALA A 20 4.31 -3.49 14.92
C ALA A 20 4.50 -4.96 14.52
N HIS A 21 3.68 -5.88 15.04
CA HIS A 21 3.70 -7.30 14.69
C HIS A 21 2.77 -7.67 13.55
N ALA A 22 1.95 -6.73 13.04
CA ALA A 22 1.05 -6.98 11.93
C ALA A 22 1.74 -7.54 10.67
N PRO A 23 2.95 -7.09 10.25
CA PRO A 23 3.60 -7.63 9.05
C PRO A 23 3.95 -9.12 9.15
N ALA A 24 4.24 -9.62 10.37
CA ALA A 24 4.52 -11.03 10.60
C ALA A 24 3.26 -11.91 10.45
N ARG A 25 2.07 -11.32 10.61
CA ARG A 25 0.78 -12.01 10.47
C ARG A 25 0.17 -11.88 9.08
N LEU A 26 0.77 -11.10 8.17
CA LEU A 26 0.21 -10.75 6.86
C LEU A 26 -0.42 -11.93 6.14
N THR A 27 0.30 -13.05 5.96
CA THR A 27 -0.23 -14.23 5.26
C THR A 27 -1.44 -14.84 5.97
N ALA A 28 -1.38 -14.99 7.30
CA ALA A 28 -2.47 -15.55 8.07
C ALA A 28 -3.71 -14.63 8.06
N ASP A 29 -3.48 -13.32 8.23
CA ASP A 29 -4.53 -12.30 8.18
C ASP A 29 -5.15 -12.23 6.79
N LEU A 30 -4.37 -12.39 5.72
CA LEU A 30 -4.83 -12.40 4.35
C LEU A 30 -5.80 -13.56 4.07
N HIS A 31 -5.43 -14.80 4.46
CA HIS A 31 -6.32 -15.95 4.35
C HIS A 31 -7.58 -15.79 5.20
N ARG A 32 -7.44 -15.23 6.40
CA ARG A 32 -8.57 -15.00 7.32
C ARG A 32 -9.52 -13.95 6.77
N CYS A 33 -9.01 -12.83 6.27
CA CYS A 33 -9.74 -11.74 5.63
C CYS A 33 -10.53 -12.25 4.44
N ALA A 34 -9.86 -12.99 3.55
CA ALA A 34 -10.48 -13.58 2.37
C ALA A 34 -11.67 -14.48 2.75
N ARG A 35 -11.48 -15.38 3.71
CA ARG A 35 -12.55 -16.25 4.20
C ARG A 35 -13.71 -15.49 4.85
N GLU A 36 -13.42 -14.55 5.74
CA GLU A 36 -14.44 -13.82 6.51
C GLU A 36 -15.29 -12.90 5.64
N LEU A 37 -14.71 -12.33 4.58
CA LEU A 37 -15.38 -11.37 3.71
C LEU A 37 -15.89 -11.99 2.40
N GLY A 38 -15.71 -13.30 2.19
CA GLY A 38 -16.13 -13.97 0.96
C GLY A 38 -15.31 -13.57 -0.27
N TRP A 39 -14.00 -13.39 -0.10
CA TRP A 39 -13.05 -13.16 -1.20
C TRP A 39 -12.20 -14.40 -1.46
N THR A 40 -11.79 -14.53 -2.71
CA THR A 40 -10.88 -15.57 -3.18
C THR A 40 -9.51 -14.95 -3.43
N LEU A 41 -8.46 -15.58 -2.92
CA LEU A 41 -7.08 -15.23 -3.24
C LEU A 41 -6.71 -15.78 -4.62
N ILE A 42 -6.19 -14.92 -5.49
CA ILE A 42 -5.78 -15.30 -6.84
C ILE A 42 -4.26 -15.42 -6.88
N GLY A 43 -3.74 -16.59 -7.23
CA GLY A 43 -2.30 -16.86 -7.19
C GLY A 43 -1.77 -16.93 -5.75
N GLY A 44 -0.63 -16.30 -5.49
CA GLY A 44 -0.02 -16.25 -4.16
C GLY A 44 0.66 -14.91 -3.89
N LEU A 45 1.02 -14.70 -2.62
CA LEU A 45 1.67 -13.48 -2.16
C LEU A 45 3.06 -13.38 -2.79
N HIS A 46 3.28 -12.38 -3.64
CA HIS A 46 4.55 -12.16 -4.34
C HIS A 46 5.24 -10.90 -3.84
N ILE A 47 6.58 -10.89 -3.88
CA ILE A 47 7.36 -9.68 -3.65
C ILE A 47 7.71 -9.10 -5.01
N ASP A 48 7.35 -7.84 -5.24
CA ASP A 48 7.76 -7.11 -6.42
C ASP A 48 9.28 -6.86 -6.35
N PRO A 49 10.08 -7.36 -7.32
CA PRO A 49 11.54 -7.30 -7.22
C PRO A 49 12.11 -5.88 -7.41
N LEU A 50 11.31 -4.94 -7.94
CA LEU A 50 11.76 -3.57 -8.17
C LEU A 50 11.48 -2.67 -6.97
N THR A 51 10.41 -2.96 -6.24
CA THR A 51 9.89 -2.10 -5.17
C THR A 51 9.94 -2.73 -3.79
N GLY A 52 10.16 -4.05 -3.70
CA GLY A 52 10.11 -4.80 -2.45
C GLY A 52 8.69 -5.06 -1.95
N VAL A 53 7.68 -4.36 -2.48
CA VAL A 53 6.28 -4.45 -2.03
C VAL A 53 5.72 -5.86 -2.16
N ARG A 54 5.01 -6.29 -1.13
CA ARG A 54 4.26 -7.55 -1.16
C ARG A 54 2.91 -7.33 -1.82
N GLY A 55 2.63 -8.06 -2.90
CA GLY A 55 1.39 -8.00 -3.64
C GLY A 55 0.57 -9.27 -3.52
N GLN A 56 -0.75 -9.14 -3.43
CA GLN A 56 -1.69 -10.26 -3.55
C GLN A 56 -2.96 -9.81 -4.25
N SER A 57 -3.39 -10.56 -5.27
CA SER A 57 -4.70 -10.34 -5.91
C SER A 57 -5.83 -11.01 -5.12
N LEU A 58 -6.96 -10.32 -4.98
CA LEU A 58 -8.18 -10.82 -4.36
C LEU A 58 -9.38 -10.51 -5.28
N ARG A 59 -10.30 -11.48 -5.39
CA ARG A 59 -11.55 -11.30 -6.15
C ARG A 59 -12.76 -11.65 -5.27
N PRO A 60 -13.88 -10.89 -5.32
CA PRO A 60 -15.10 -11.27 -4.62
C PRO A 60 -15.66 -12.61 -5.14
N ALA A 61 -16.15 -13.47 -4.25
CA ALA A 61 -16.73 -14.76 -4.65
C ALA A 61 -18.03 -14.61 -5.44
N THR A 62 -18.79 -13.53 -5.22
CA THR A 62 -20.09 -13.27 -5.86
C THR A 62 -19.98 -12.54 -7.20
N GLY A 63 -18.79 -12.52 -7.80
CA GLY A 63 -18.51 -11.69 -8.99
C GLY A 63 -18.20 -10.24 -8.62
N GLY A 64 -17.27 -9.63 -9.34
CA GLY A 64 -16.80 -8.26 -9.09
C GLY A 64 -15.38 -8.04 -9.62
N ALA A 65 -14.93 -6.79 -9.55
CA ALA A 65 -13.57 -6.43 -9.94
C ALA A 65 -12.54 -7.07 -9.00
N GLU A 66 -11.45 -7.56 -9.58
CA GLU A 66 -10.29 -8.01 -8.83
C GLU A 66 -9.53 -6.80 -8.31
N VAL A 67 -9.10 -6.86 -7.05
CA VAL A 67 -8.26 -5.84 -6.44
C VAL A 67 -6.91 -6.46 -6.09
N LYS A 68 -5.87 -5.65 -6.14
CA LYS A 68 -4.54 -6.04 -5.66
C LYS A 68 -4.29 -5.35 -4.33
N LEU A 69 -4.04 -6.14 -3.30
CA LEU A 69 -3.48 -5.65 -2.04
C LEU A 69 -1.99 -5.43 -2.22
N LEU A 70 -1.51 -4.26 -1.79
CA LEU A 70 -0.10 -3.91 -1.69
C LEU A 70 0.23 -3.73 -0.21
N ALA A 71 1.21 -4.47 0.31
CA ALA A 71 1.69 -4.35 1.68
C ALA A 71 3.15 -3.90 1.68
N HIS A 72 3.42 -2.88 2.48
CA HIS A 72 4.77 -2.39 2.72
C HIS A 72 5.62 -3.45 3.42
N THR A 73 6.91 -3.50 3.13
CA THR A 73 7.82 -4.50 3.73
C THR A 73 8.28 -4.16 5.12
N ASP A 74 8.48 -2.87 5.36
CA ASP A 74 9.14 -2.38 6.57
C ASP A 74 8.13 -1.83 7.58
N TRP A 75 6.90 -1.57 7.13
CA TRP A 75 5.86 -0.95 7.95
C TRP A 75 4.55 -1.73 7.87
N PRO A 76 3.73 -1.71 8.93
CA PRO A 76 2.37 -2.24 8.96
C PRO A 76 1.40 -1.34 8.16
N LEU A 77 1.71 -1.13 6.88
CA LEU A 77 1.00 -0.27 5.96
C LEU A 77 0.57 -1.09 4.74
N LEU A 78 -0.69 -0.94 4.32
CA LEU A 78 -1.18 -1.55 3.09
C LEU A 78 -2.15 -0.63 2.34
N ALA A 79 -2.36 -0.94 1.06
CA ALA A 79 -3.35 -0.28 0.22
C ALA A 79 -3.93 -1.27 -0.78
N PHE A 80 -4.97 -0.84 -1.49
CA PHE A 80 -5.61 -1.61 -2.55
C PHE A 80 -5.50 -0.86 -3.87
N THR A 81 -5.29 -1.58 -4.97
CA THR A 81 -5.28 -1.03 -6.32
C THR A 81 -6.16 -1.87 -7.24
N ASP A 82 -6.46 -1.36 -8.43
CA ASP A 82 -7.00 -2.18 -9.50
C ASP A 82 -5.97 -3.26 -9.89
N ALA A 83 -6.38 -4.52 -9.89
CA ALA A 83 -5.50 -5.64 -10.25
C ALA A 83 -5.18 -5.69 -11.76
N THR A 84 -6.01 -5.06 -12.58
CA THR A 84 -5.88 -5.02 -14.04
C THR A 84 -5.14 -3.80 -14.56
N HIS A 85 -4.72 -2.87 -13.68
CA HIS A 85 -4.11 -1.61 -14.10
C HIS A 85 -2.88 -1.84 -14.97
N PRO A 86 -2.90 -1.39 -16.24
CA PRO A 86 -1.75 -1.51 -17.12
C PRO A 86 -0.81 -0.33 -16.87
N GLY A 87 0.37 -0.59 -16.30
CA GLY A 87 1.37 0.46 -16.22
C GLY A 87 2.54 0.17 -15.29
N PRO A 88 3.55 1.04 -15.34
CA PRO A 88 4.67 0.99 -14.41
C PRO A 88 4.30 1.55 -13.04
N THR A 89 3.09 2.09 -12.84
CA THR A 89 2.55 2.63 -11.57
C THR A 89 1.64 1.63 -10.87
N PHE A 90 1.41 1.83 -9.57
CA PHE A 90 0.43 1.06 -8.81
C PHE A 90 -0.98 1.63 -8.91
N ALA A 91 -1.10 2.97 -8.98
CA ALA A 91 -2.39 3.65 -9.11
C ALA A 91 -3.15 3.19 -10.36
N PRO A 92 -4.50 3.06 -10.32
CA PRO A 92 -5.38 3.70 -9.35
C PRO A 92 -5.49 2.93 -8.03
N TYR A 93 -5.35 3.67 -6.92
CA TYR A 93 -5.64 3.18 -5.57
C TYR A 93 -7.15 3.18 -5.33
N LEU A 94 -7.64 2.14 -4.67
CA LEU A 94 -9.04 1.87 -4.43
C LEU A 94 -9.34 1.84 -2.93
N ASN A 95 -10.60 2.10 -2.58
CA ASN A 95 -11.10 1.89 -1.22
C ASN A 95 -12.24 0.84 -1.23
N PRO A 96 -11.92 -0.46 -1.23
CA PRO A 96 -12.90 -1.52 -1.01
C PRO A 96 -13.32 -1.54 0.48
N PRO A 97 -14.47 -0.95 0.87
CA PRO A 97 -14.69 -0.52 2.26
C PRO A 97 -14.67 -1.69 3.26
N GLY A 98 -15.19 -2.85 2.87
CA GLY A 98 -15.17 -4.05 3.70
C GLY A 98 -13.76 -4.58 3.96
N LEU A 99 -12.89 -4.57 2.94
CA LEU A 99 -11.49 -4.95 3.10
C LEU A 99 -10.75 -3.91 3.95
N THR A 100 -10.87 -2.62 3.60
CA THR A 100 -10.23 -1.52 4.33
C THR A 100 -10.56 -1.57 5.83
N ALA A 101 -11.84 -1.67 6.18
CA ALA A 101 -12.27 -1.73 7.57
C ALA A 101 -11.70 -2.95 8.31
N TRP A 102 -11.64 -4.11 7.65
CA TRP A 102 -11.16 -5.35 8.27
C TRP A 102 -9.67 -5.28 8.67
N TRP A 103 -8.85 -4.65 7.85
CA TRP A 103 -7.41 -4.48 8.10
C TRP A 103 -7.14 -3.39 9.14
N LEU A 104 -7.86 -2.26 9.08
CA LEU A 104 -7.74 -1.18 10.06
C LEU A 104 -7.97 -1.68 11.50
N VAL A 105 -9.02 -2.47 11.75
CA VAL A 105 -9.31 -2.99 13.09
C VAL A 105 -8.27 -4.02 13.61
N ARG A 106 -7.33 -4.44 12.75
CA ARG A 106 -6.26 -5.39 13.08
C ARG A 106 -4.88 -4.73 13.13
N GLY A 107 -4.85 -3.41 13.22
CA GLY A 107 -3.63 -2.64 13.46
C GLY A 107 -2.80 -2.37 12.22
N TRP A 108 -3.37 -2.51 11.03
CA TRP A 108 -2.75 -2.02 9.79
C TRP A 108 -3.15 -0.58 9.53
N LEU A 109 -2.20 0.21 9.02
CA LEU A 109 -2.50 1.50 8.41
C LEU A 109 -2.97 1.29 6.97
N VAL A 110 -4.14 1.84 6.64
CA VAL A 110 -4.67 1.86 5.28
C VAL A 110 -4.93 3.33 4.91
N PRO A 111 -3.98 3.99 4.20
CA PRO A 111 -4.15 5.39 3.84
C PRO A 111 -5.37 5.62 2.93
N ASP A 112 -5.93 6.81 2.99
CA ASP A 112 -7.07 7.19 2.16
C ASP A 112 -6.74 7.09 0.67
N ALA A 113 -7.63 6.48 -0.11
CA ALA A 113 -7.41 6.25 -1.54
C ALA A 113 -7.36 7.56 -2.35
N ALA A 114 -8.12 8.60 -1.97
CA ALA A 114 -8.06 9.89 -2.66
C ALA A 114 -6.73 10.59 -2.39
N TRP A 115 -6.23 10.50 -1.15
CA TRP A 115 -4.89 10.98 -0.82
C TRP A 115 -3.79 10.21 -1.58
N LEU A 116 -3.88 8.88 -1.64
CA LEU A 116 -2.90 8.03 -2.35
C LEU A 116 -2.85 8.34 -3.85
N ASN A 117 -4.00 8.60 -4.48
CA ASN A 117 -4.08 9.00 -5.88
C ASN A 117 -3.71 10.48 -6.12
N GLY A 118 -3.49 11.26 -5.06
CA GLY A 118 -3.12 12.67 -5.15
C GLY A 118 -1.74 12.86 -5.79
N THR A 119 -1.57 14.00 -6.46
CA THR A 119 -0.26 14.44 -6.96
C THR A 119 0.67 14.76 -5.79
N PRO A 120 1.92 14.26 -5.79
CA PRO A 120 2.92 14.62 -4.80
C PRO A 120 3.14 16.13 -4.77
N ASP A 121 3.14 16.71 -3.58
CA ASP A 121 3.48 18.12 -3.41
C ASP A 121 5.00 18.31 -3.29
N ARG A 122 5.42 19.55 -3.06
CA ARG A 122 6.85 19.86 -2.92
C ARG A 122 7.48 19.17 -1.70
N ALA A 123 6.78 19.10 -0.58
CA ALA A 123 7.31 18.48 0.63
C ALA A 123 7.52 16.97 0.43
N ASP A 124 6.60 16.31 -0.27
CA ASP A 124 6.76 14.90 -0.66
C ASP A 124 8.04 14.71 -1.50
N LEU A 125 8.25 15.57 -2.49
CA LEU A 125 9.36 15.44 -3.45
C LEU A 125 10.71 15.86 -2.87
N ASP A 126 10.75 16.82 -1.95
CA ASP A 126 11.97 17.28 -1.28
C ASP A 126 12.55 16.19 -0.33
N CYS A 127 11.73 15.20 0.05
CA CYS A 127 12.17 14.00 0.80
C CYS A 127 12.79 12.91 -0.08
N LEU A 128 12.84 13.08 -1.41
CA LEU A 128 13.40 12.10 -2.34
C LEU A 128 14.76 12.56 -2.89
N PRO A 129 15.63 11.63 -3.33
CA PRO A 129 16.80 11.98 -4.12
C PRO A 129 16.41 12.80 -5.36
N PRO A 130 17.20 13.82 -5.78
CA PRO A 130 16.82 14.71 -6.88
C PRO A 130 16.49 14.00 -8.20
N GLY A 131 17.19 12.91 -8.50
CA GLY A 131 16.90 12.06 -9.67
C GLY A 131 15.54 11.38 -9.59
N THR A 132 15.19 10.87 -8.41
CA THR A 132 13.90 10.24 -8.13
C THR A 132 12.76 11.26 -8.20
N ALA A 133 12.91 12.44 -7.61
CA ALA A 133 11.90 13.49 -7.68
C ALA A 133 11.61 13.94 -9.11
N LYS A 134 12.65 14.06 -9.96
CA LYS A 134 12.50 14.35 -11.39
C LYS A 134 11.80 13.21 -12.12
N GLY A 135 12.17 11.96 -11.84
CA GLY A 135 11.54 10.77 -12.40
C GLY A 135 10.06 10.66 -12.04
N ALA A 136 9.72 10.86 -10.77
CA ALA A 136 8.35 10.85 -10.26
C ALA A 136 7.45 11.85 -11.00
N ARG A 137 7.94 13.09 -11.18
CA ARG A 137 7.22 14.13 -11.96
C ARG A 137 7.04 13.72 -13.42
N HIS A 138 8.08 13.18 -14.05
CA HIS A 138 8.03 12.80 -15.46
C HIS A 138 7.10 11.61 -15.72
N LEU A 139 7.05 10.66 -14.79
CA LEU A 139 6.26 9.44 -14.90
C LEU A 139 4.83 9.60 -14.34
N GLY A 140 4.49 10.78 -13.81
CA GLY A 140 3.17 11.04 -13.24
C GLY A 140 2.87 10.21 -12.00
N TRP A 141 3.89 9.90 -11.18
CA TRP A 141 3.71 9.12 -9.96
C TRP A 141 2.82 9.85 -8.95
N THR A 142 1.94 9.09 -8.33
CA THR A 142 1.06 9.54 -7.25
C THR A 142 1.78 9.48 -5.90
N ARG A 143 1.19 10.08 -4.86
CA ARG A 143 1.70 9.95 -3.48
C ARG A 143 1.82 8.49 -3.04
N GLY A 144 0.85 7.65 -3.42
CA GLY A 144 0.92 6.21 -3.16
C GLY A 144 2.09 5.55 -3.89
N ASP A 145 2.34 5.90 -5.16
CA ASP A 145 3.51 5.36 -5.87
C ASP A 145 4.82 5.70 -5.17
N LEU A 146 4.95 6.90 -4.59
CA LEU A 146 6.13 7.24 -3.80
C LEU A 146 6.20 6.42 -2.50
N LEU A 147 5.08 6.34 -1.78
CA LEU A 147 4.95 5.66 -0.50
C LEU A 147 5.18 4.16 -0.56
N PHE A 148 4.94 3.51 -1.69
CA PHE A 148 5.18 2.07 -1.84
C PHE A 148 6.48 1.77 -2.60
N ARG A 149 7.25 2.76 -3.05
CA ARG A 149 8.48 2.52 -3.83
C ARG A 149 9.76 3.00 -3.19
N TYR A 150 9.68 4.04 -2.36
CA TYR A 150 10.86 4.75 -1.86
C TYR A 150 10.88 4.97 -0.36
N TRP A 151 9.72 4.91 0.25
CA TRP A 151 9.51 4.93 1.68
C TRP A 151 8.99 3.54 2.01
#